data_AF-A0A2N3DC00-F1
#
_entry.id   AF-A0A2N3DC00-F1
#
_cell.length_a   1.000
_cell.length_b   1.000
_cell.length_c   1.000
_cell.angle_alpha   90.00
_cell.angle_beta   90.00
_cell.angle_gamma   90.00
#
_symmetry.space_group_name_H-M   'P 1'
#
loop_
_entity.id
_entity.type
_entity.pdbx_description
1 polymer ?
#
loop_
_entity_poly.entity_id
_entity_poly.type
_entity_poly.pdbx_seq_one_letter_code
_entity_poly.pdbx_strand_id
1 'polypeptide(L)'
;MPQIEQIAATYASQLFWLLLTFGLTFAIVGLGIVPKVTSTMDARDKSVADDLTAAEAARRAADAAEETWRAEENAAREAARKRLAEARAQGQVEADAALAQANAGIEAKVTAAEAQIAQATAAAASEIESVAVDAARDIVARLSGVQVTTAEAGQAVKAVLHG
;
A
#
# COMPACT_ATOMS: atom_id res chain seq x y z
N MET A 1 66.40 10.58 -93.77
CA MET A 1 67.53 10.65 -92.81
C MET A 1 67.32 9.54 -91.77
N PRO A 2 68.11 8.45 -91.80
CA PRO A 2 67.81 7.20 -91.08
C PRO A 2 67.77 7.30 -89.55
N GLN A 3 68.25 8.39 -88.95
CA GLN A 3 68.23 8.59 -87.49
C GLN A 3 66.86 9.02 -86.94
N ILE A 4 66.02 9.72 -87.70
CA ILE A 4 64.69 10.16 -87.22
C ILE A 4 63.71 8.97 -87.15
N GLU A 5 63.80 8.03 -88.09
CA GLU A 5 62.96 6.82 -88.09
C GLU A 5 63.34 5.84 -86.97
N GLN A 6 64.63 5.74 -86.62
CA GLN A 6 65.07 4.94 -85.47
C GLN A 6 64.55 5.48 -84.14
N ILE A 7 64.48 6.81 -83.99
CA ILE A 7 63.95 7.45 -82.78
C ILE A 7 62.46 7.12 -82.62
N ALA A 8 61.67 7.24 -83.68
CA ALA A 8 60.24 6.92 -83.66
C ALA A 8 59.97 5.44 -83.31
N ALA A 9 60.75 4.50 -83.86
CA ALA A 9 60.61 3.07 -83.56
C ALA A 9 60.95 2.74 -82.09
N THR A 10 61.97 3.40 -81.52
CA THR A 10 62.38 3.19 -80.13
C THR A 10 61.34 3.75 -79.15
N TYR A 11 60.84 4.96 -79.40
CA TYR A 11 59.76 5.55 -78.61
C TYR A 11 58.45 4.77 -78.73
N ALA A 12 58.12 4.24 -79.91
CA ALA A 12 56.93 3.41 -80.10
C ALA A 12 56.99 2.11 -79.26
N SER A 13 58.15 1.45 -79.20
CA SER A 13 58.36 0.27 -78.35
C SER A 13 58.25 0.59 -76.86
N GLN A 14 58.86 1.70 -76.43
CA GLN A 14 58.80 2.14 -75.03
C GLN A 14 57.37 2.52 -74.60
N LEU A 15 56.62 3.20 -75.47
CA LEU A 15 55.21 3.51 -75.25
C LEU A 15 54.34 2.26 -75.26
N PHE A 16 54.61 1.29 -76.14
CA PHE A 16 53.90 0.01 -76.17
C PHE A 16 54.07 -0.75 -74.84
N TRP A 17 55.30 -0.95 -74.37
CA TRP A 17 55.55 -1.64 -73.10
C TRP A 17 55.05 -0.85 -71.90
N LEU A 18 55.14 0.49 -71.91
CA LEU A 18 54.55 1.34 -70.88
C LEU A 18 53.03 1.11 -70.80
N LEU A 19 52.32 1.21 -71.92
CA LEU A 19 50.86 1.02 -71.95
C LEU A 19 50.48 -0.41 -71.56
N LEU A 20 51.24 -1.41 -71.99
CA LEU A 20 50.97 -2.81 -71.66
C LEU A 20 51.14 -3.07 -70.15
N THR A 21 52.28 -2.67 -69.58
CA THR A 21 52.57 -2.88 -68.15
C THR A 21 51.69 -2.02 -67.24
N PHE A 22 51.47 -0.76 -67.61
CA PHE A 22 50.57 0.14 -66.90
C PHE A 22 49.12 -0.36 -66.97
N GLY A 23 48.64 -0.72 -68.17
CA GLY A 23 47.30 -1.25 -68.37
C GLY A 23 47.07 -2.55 -67.59
N LEU A 24 48.04 -3.47 -67.61
CA LEU A 24 47.97 -4.70 -66.82
C LEU A 24 47.93 -4.40 -65.31
N THR A 25 48.79 -3.53 -64.81
CA THR A 25 48.81 -3.14 -63.39
C THR A 25 47.52 -2.44 -63.00
N PHE A 26 47.02 -1.54 -63.84
CA PHE A 26 45.76 -0.83 -63.62
C PHE A 26 44.57 -1.78 -63.55
N ALA A 27 44.50 -2.77 -64.46
CA ALA A 27 43.48 -3.80 -64.42
C ALA A 27 43.56 -4.64 -63.14
N ILE A 28 44.76 -5.06 -62.71
CA ILE A 28 44.95 -5.83 -61.46
C ILE A 28 44.51 -5.03 -60.23
N VAL A 29 44.89 -3.75 -60.14
CA VAL A 29 44.51 -2.89 -59.01
C VAL A 29 43.01 -2.60 -59.05
N GLY A 30 42.48 -2.17 -60.19
CA GLY A 30 41.09 -1.75 -60.36
C GLY A 30 40.08 -2.88 -60.26
N LEU A 31 40.38 -4.06 -60.83
CA LEU A 31 39.47 -5.22 -60.79
C LEU A 31 39.76 -6.18 -59.63
N GLY A 32 40.96 -6.11 -59.03
CA GLY A 32 41.38 -7.03 -57.96
C GLY A 32 41.39 -6.38 -56.57
N ILE A 33 42.20 -5.33 -56.40
CA ILE A 33 42.46 -4.75 -55.07
C ILE A 33 41.34 -3.82 -54.63
N VAL A 34 40.91 -2.90 -55.50
CA VAL A 34 39.87 -1.90 -55.19
C VAL A 34 38.57 -2.57 -54.70
N PRO A 35 38.00 -3.59 -55.37
CA PRO A 35 36.76 -4.22 -54.91
C PRO A 35 36.88 -4.88 -53.53
N LYS A 36 38.06 -5.42 -53.20
CA LYS A 36 38.32 -6.03 -51.88
C LYS A 36 38.34 -4.99 -50.76
N VAL A 37 38.93 -3.82 -51.02
CA VAL A 37 38.95 -2.72 -50.05
C VAL A 37 37.54 -2.16 -49.85
N THR A 38 36.82 -1.89 -50.94
CA THR A 38 35.43 -1.40 -50.89
C THR A 38 34.53 -2.39 -50.14
N SER A 39 34.59 -3.68 -50.46
CA SER A 39 33.80 -4.70 -49.76
C SER A 39 34.08 -4.75 -48.25
N THR A 40 35.33 -4.54 -47.84
CA THR A 40 35.69 -4.50 -46.41
C THR A 40 35.15 -3.24 -45.74
N MET A 41 35.19 -2.10 -46.41
CA MET A 41 34.60 -0.84 -45.92
C MET A 41 33.09 -0.98 -45.78
N ASP A 42 32.40 -1.45 -46.83
CA ASP A 42 30.95 -1.64 -46.82
C ASP A 42 30.51 -2.60 -45.72
N ALA A 43 31.25 -3.69 -45.49
CA ALA A 43 30.97 -4.63 -44.40
C ALA A 43 31.09 -3.98 -43.01
N ARG A 44 32.09 -3.11 -42.81
CA ARG A 44 32.25 -2.36 -41.56
C ARG A 44 31.16 -1.33 -41.38
N ASP A 45 30.85 -0.55 -42.41
CA ASP A 45 29.81 0.46 -42.37
C ASP A 45 28.45 -0.17 -42.09
N LYS A 46 28.18 -1.33 -42.71
CA LYS A 46 26.99 -2.13 -42.41
C LYS A 46 26.97 -2.60 -40.96
N SER A 47 28.08 -3.17 -40.45
CA SER A 47 28.15 -3.63 -39.06
C SER A 47 27.89 -2.47 -38.09
N VAL A 48 28.50 -1.31 -38.31
CA VAL A 48 28.32 -0.13 -37.46
C VAL A 48 26.87 0.36 -37.51
N ALA A 49 26.26 0.40 -38.70
CA ALA A 49 24.87 0.81 -38.85
C ALA A 49 23.89 -0.17 -38.16
N ASP A 50 24.14 -1.47 -38.30
CA ASP A 50 23.35 -2.53 -37.66
C ASP A 50 23.49 -2.44 -36.12
N ASP A 51 24.71 -2.24 -35.61
CA ASP A 51 24.99 -2.09 -34.18
C ASP A 51 24.36 -0.82 -33.59
N LEU A 52 24.43 0.31 -34.29
CA LEU A 52 23.74 1.55 -33.88
C LEU A 52 22.23 1.36 -33.82
N THR A 53 21.65 0.71 -34.84
CA THR A 53 20.22 0.45 -34.89
C THR A 53 19.79 -0.46 -33.74
N ALA A 54 20.56 -1.51 -33.45
CA ALA A 54 20.31 -2.40 -32.34
C ALA A 54 20.43 -1.68 -30.99
N ALA A 55 21.44 -0.82 -30.81
CA ALA A 55 21.62 -0.02 -29.60
C ALA A 55 20.46 0.97 -29.39
N GLU A 56 20.01 1.66 -30.43
CA GLU A 56 18.85 2.54 -30.36
C GLU A 56 17.56 1.79 -30.03
N ALA A 57 17.34 0.61 -30.64
CA ALA A 57 16.19 -0.22 -30.37
C ALA A 57 16.19 -0.72 -28.91
N ALA A 58 17.34 -1.18 -28.42
CA ALA A 58 17.51 -1.61 -27.03
C ALA A 58 17.25 -0.46 -26.05
N ARG A 59 17.76 0.75 -26.35
CA ARG A 59 17.52 1.95 -25.54
C ARG A 59 16.04 2.31 -25.51
N ARG A 60 15.36 2.36 -26.66
CA ARG A 60 13.91 2.65 -26.73
C ARG A 60 13.09 1.63 -25.95
N ALA A 61 13.46 0.35 -26.04
CA ALA A 61 12.79 -0.70 -25.27
C ALA A 61 13.01 -0.55 -23.76
N ALA A 62 14.21 -0.19 -23.33
CA ALA A 62 14.51 0.09 -21.92
C ALA A 62 13.73 1.31 -21.40
N ASP A 63 13.73 2.42 -22.15
CA ASP A 63 13.01 3.64 -21.78
C ASP A 63 11.49 3.36 -21.66
N ALA A 64 10.91 2.61 -22.61
CA ALA A 64 9.49 2.24 -22.57
C ALA A 64 9.15 1.30 -21.40
N ALA A 65 10.03 0.34 -21.10
CA ALA A 65 9.87 -0.56 -19.95
C ALA A 65 9.98 0.22 -18.62
N GLU A 66 10.90 1.17 -18.52
CA GLU A 66 11.04 2.02 -17.34
C GLU A 66 9.81 2.91 -17.14
N GLU A 67 9.30 3.53 -18.21
CA GLU A 67 8.08 4.35 -18.14
C GLU A 67 6.87 3.52 -17.67
N THR A 68 6.69 2.33 -18.25
CA THR A 68 5.61 1.39 -17.88
C THR A 68 5.74 0.98 -16.42
N TRP A 69 6.94 0.60 -15.98
CA TRP A 69 7.21 0.20 -14.60
C TRP A 69 6.95 1.34 -13.62
N ARG A 70 7.38 2.57 -13.93
CA ARG A 70 7.11 3.76 -13.11
C ARG A 70 5.61 4.05 -13.01
N ALA A 71 4.87 3.91 -14.11
CA ALA A 71 3.42 4.11 -14.12
C ALA A 71 2.70 3.06 -13.26
N GLU A 72 3.07 1.78 -13.40
CA GLU A 72 2.52 0.68 -12.60
C GLU A 72 2.86 0.82 -11.12
N GLU A 73 4.10 1.20 -10.78
CA GLU A 73 4.52 1.43 -9.40
C GLU A 73 3.72 2.55 -8.75
N ASN A 74 3.54 3.68 -9.46
CA ASN A 74 2.74 4.80 -8.96
C ASN A 74 1.28 4.40 -8.77
N ALA A 75 0.68 3.72 -9.74
CA ALA A 75 -0.69 3.22 -9.65
C ALA A 75 -0.87 2.23 -8.48
N ALA A 76 0.10 1.32 -8.28
CA ALA A 76 0.10 0.39 -7.16
C ALA A 76 0.21 1.10 -5.81
N ARG A 77 1.08 2.11 -5.69
CA ARG A 77 1.21 2.93 -4.48
C ARG A 77 -0.07 3.70 -4.17
N GLU A 78 -0.72 4.27 -5.16
CA GLU A 78 -2.02 4.95 -4.99
C GLU A 78 -3.12 3.98 -4.57
N ALA A 79 -3.23 2.83 -5.23
CA ALA A 79 -4.18 1.78 -4.87
C ALA A 79 -3.98 1.28 -3.44
N ALA A 80 -2.72 1.09 -3.02
CA ALA A 80 -2.38 0.69 -1.66
C ALA A 80 -2.79 1.77 -0.62
N ARG A 81 -2.51 3.05 -0.91
CA ARG A 81 -2.93 4.17 -0.04
C ARG A 81 -4.45 4.25 0.08
N LYS A 82 -5.16 4.07 -1.04
CA LYS A 82 -6.63 4.06 -1.07
C LYS A 82 -7.20 2.92 -0.23
N ARG A 83 -6.72 1.69 -0.43
CA ARG A 83 -7.14 0.52 0.38
C ARG A 83 -6.87 0.72 1.87
N LEU A 84 -5.72 1.31 2.22
CA LEU A 84 -5.39 1.59 3.62
C LEU A 84 -6.32 2.66 4.22
N ALA A 85 -6.69 3.69 3.46
CA ALA A 85 -7.65 4.70 3.90
C ALA A 85 -9.05 4.10 4.07
N GLU A 86 -9.52 3.29 3.12
CA GLU A 86 -10.79 2.58 3.19
C GLU A 86 -10.84 1.63 4.40
N ALA A 87 -9.81 0.82 4.60
CA ALA A 87 -9.73 -0.10 5.74
C ALA A 87 -9.73 0.64 7.09
N ARG A 88 -9.05 1.79 7.18
CA ARG A 88 -9.07 2.63 8.39
C ARG A 88 -10.45 3.24 8.63
N ALA A 89 -11.09 3.76 7.58
CA ALA A 89 -12.43 4.33 7.69
C ALA A 89 -13.44 3.27 8.13
N GLN A 90 -13.40 2.08 7.53
CA GLN A 90 -14.27 0.97 7.91
C GLN A 90 -13.98 0.48 9.34
N GLY A 91 -12.70 0.33 9.71
CA GLY A 91 -12.32 -0.04 11.07
C GLY A 91 -12.77 0.98 12.11
N GLN A 92 -12.75 2.28 11.80
CA GLN A 92 -13.27 3.32 12.69
C GLN A 92 -14.79 3.19 12.88
N VAL A 93 -15.54 2.97 11.80
CA VAL A 93 -17.01 2.77 11.87
C VAL A 93 -17.36 1.54 12.71
N GLU A 94 -16.65 0.42 12.50
CA GLU A 94 -16.85 -0.81 13.28
C GLU A 94 -16.48 -0.62 14.75
N ALA A 95 -15.39 0.09 15.05
CA ALA A 95 -14.98 0.42 16.41
C ALA A 95 -16.00 1.32 17.11
N ASP A 96 -16.50 2.35 16.43
CA ASP A 96 -17.50 3.27 16.98
C ASP A 96 -18.83 2.52 17.25
N ALA A 97 -19.24 1.61 16.37
CA ALA A 97 -20.42 0.78 16.57
C ALA A 97 -20.25 -0.18 17.76
N ALA A 98 -19.10 -0.84 17.88
CA ALA A 98 -18.80 -1.73 19.01
C ALA A 98 -18.76 -0.97 20.35
N LEU A 99 -18.17 0.22 20.36
CA LEU A 99 -18.15 1.11 21.54
C LEU A 99 -19.57 1.55 21.92
N ALA A 100 -20.39 1.96 20.96
CA ALA A 100 -21.78 2.34 21.21
C ALA A 100 -22.59 1.17 21.81
N GLN A 101 -22.44 -0.04 21.27
CA GLN A 101 -23.10 -1.24 21.80
C GLN A 101 -22.61 -1.58 23.21
N ALA A 102 -21.30 -1.51 23.46
CA ALA A 102 -20.73 -1.77 24.77
C ALA A 102 -21.23 -0.75 25.80
N ASN A 103 -21.26 0.53 25.45
CA ASN A 103 -21.78 1.60 26.32
C ASN A 103 -23.25 1.39 26.66
N ALA A 104 -24.10 1.07 25.67
CA ALA A 104 -25.51 0.76 25.92
C ALA A 104 -25.69 -0.45 26.85
N GLY A 105 -24.85 -1.48 26.69
CA GLY A 105 -24.85 -2.64 27.58
C GLY A 105 -24.38 -2.32 29.02
N ILE A 106 -23.41 -1.42 29.16
CA ILE A 106 -22.95 -0.93 30.47
C ILE A 106 -24.05 -0.12 31.14
N GLU A 107 -24.67 0.82 30.42
CA GLU A 107 -25.76 1.66 30.93
C GLU A 107 -26.93 0.81 31.42
N ALA A 108 -27.36 -0.19 30.63
CA ALA A 108 -28.41 -1.12 31.04
C ALA A 108 -28.06 -1.88 32.33
N LYS A 109 -26.79 -2.31 32.50
CA LYS A 109 -26.32 -2.97 33.73
C LYS A 109 -26.32 -2.02 34.92
N VAL A 110 -25.91 -0.76 34.72
CA VAL A 110 -25.92 0.26 35.77
C VAL A 110 -27.35 0.51 36.22
N THR A 111 -28.28 0.77 35.30
CA THR A 111 -29.69 0.98 35.64
C THR A 111 -30.30 -0.23 36.35
N ALA A 112 -29.99 -1.45 35.91
CA ALA A 112 -30.46 -2.67 36.58
C ALA A 112 -29.90 -2.80 38.01
N ALA A 113 -28.62 -2.49 38.21
CA ALA A 113 -27.98 -2.52 39.52
C ALA A 113 -28.55 -1.44 40.45
N GLU A 114 -28.79 -0.22 39.94
CA GLU A 114 -29.43 0.86 40.70
C GLU A 114 -30.84 0.47 41.16
N ALA A 115 -31.63 -0.16 40.27
CA ALA A 115 -32.96 -0.67 40.62
C ALA A 115 -32.90 -1.76 41.70
N GLN A 116 -31.94 -2.68 41.61
CA GLN A 116 -31.72 -3.71 42.63
C GLN A 116 -31.29 -3.11 43.97
N ILE A 117 -30.40 -2.12 43.97
CA ILE A 117 -29.98 -1.40 45.18
C ILE A 117 -31.18 -0.69 45.81
N ALA A 118 -31.99 0.01 45.02
CA ALA A 118 -33.19 0.69 45.50
C ALA A 118 -34.19 -0.30 46.13
N GLN A 119 -34.43 -1.45 45.48
CA GLN A 119 -35.29 -2.49 46.01
C GLN A 119 -34.75 -3.09 47.31
N ALA A 120 -33.44 -3.42 47.36
CA ALA A 120 -32.80 -3.94 48.56
C ALA A 120 -32.84 -2.94 49.72
N THR A 121 -32.66 -1.65 49.43
CA THR A 121 -32.74 -0.57 50.41
C THR A 121 -34.15 -0.44 50.97
N ALA A 122 -35.17 -0.47 50.10
CA ALA A 122 -36.57 -0.41 50.52
C ALA A 122 -36.96 -1.64 51.38
N ALA A 123 -36.51 -2.83 50.99
CA ALA A 123 -36.73 -4.05 51.77
C ALA A 123 -36.05 -3.96 53.14
N ALA A 124 -34.78 -3.55 53.19
CA ALA A 124 -34.04 -3.39 54.44
C ALA A 124 -34.70 -2.35 55.37
N ALA A 125 -35.20 -1.23 54.83
CA ALA A 125 -35.93 -0.24 55.63
C ALA A 125 -37.21 -0.83 56.24
N SER A 126 -37.97 -1.61 55.47
CA SER A 126 -39.17 -2.30 55.97
C SER A 126 -38.85 -3.36 57.03
N GLU A 127 -37.76 -4.12 56.87
CA GLU A 127 -37.32 -5.10 57.86
C GLU A 127 -36.89 -4.41 59.16
N ILE A 128 -36.15 -3.29 59.08
CA ILE A 128 -35.79 -2.49 60.25
C ILE A 128 -37.04 -1.99 60.99
N GLU A 129 -38.05 -1.54 60.27
CA GLU A 129 -39.32 -1.11 60.86
C GLU A 129 -40.00 -2.28 61.61
N SER A 130 -40.08 -3.46 60.99
CA SER A 130 -40.66 -4.65 61.63
C SER A 130 -39.89 -5.04 62.90
N VAL A 131 -38.56 -5.08 62.84
CA VAL A 131 -37.71 -5.40 63.99
C VAL A 131 -37.85 -4.35 65.09
N ALA A 132 -37.99 -3.06 64.75
CA ALA A 132 -38.20 -1.99 65.71
C ALA A 132 -39.57 -2.12 66.40
N VAL A 133 -40.62 -2.51 65.67
CA VAL A 133 -41.95 -2.79 66.25
C VAL A 133 -41.89 -3.96 67.23
N ASP A 134 -41.26 -5.07 66.83
CA ASP A 134 -41.13 -6.24 67.71
C ASP A 134 -40.29 -5.92 68.95
N ALA A 135 -39.16 -5.21 68.79
CA ALA A 135 -38.33 -4.78 69.91
C ALA A 135 -39.07 -3.83 70.86
N ALA A 136 -39.85 -2.87 70.34
CA ALA A 136 -40.65 -1.95 71.15
C ALA A 136 -41.71 -2.69 71.98
N ARG A 137 -42.40 -3.68 71.39
CA ARG A 137 -43.37 -4.52 72.10
C ARG A 137 -42.72 -5.32 73.21
N ASP A 138 -41.58 -5.95 72.93
CA ASP A 138 -40.83 -6.73 73.91
C ASP A 138 -40.34 -5.86 75.09
N ILE A 139 -39.85 -4.65 74.81
CA ILE A 139 -39.42 -3.69 75.84
C ILE A 139 -40.61 -3.29 76.72
N VAL A 140 -41.75 -2.92 76.13
CA VAL A 140 -42.94 -2.50 76.89
C VAL A 140 -43.51 -3.65 77.74
N ALA A 141 -43.56 -4.87 77.18
CA ALA A 141 -44.02 -6.05 77.89
C ALA A 141 -43.13 -6.36 79.11
N ARG A 142 -41.80 -6.25 78.96
CA ARG A 142 -40.84 -6.49 80.05
C ARG A 142 -40.85 -5.39 81.12
N LEU A 143 -41.05 -4.13 80.74
CA LEU A 143 -40.96 -2.99 81.66
C LEU A 143 -42.27 -2.70 82.41
N SER A 144 -43.42 -2.84 81.75
CA SER A 144 -44.73 -2.45 82.29
C SER A 144 -45.66 -3.64 82.59
N GLY A 145 -45.35 -4.84 82.07
CA GLY A 145 -46.23 -6.01 82.14
C GLY A 145 -47.46 -5.93 81.23
N VAL A 146 -47.66 -4.83 80.49
CA VAL A 146 -48.77 -4.63 79.56
C VAL A 146 -48.40 -5.18 78.19
N GLN A 147 -49.33 -5.94 77.58
CA GLN A 147 -49.18 -6.44 76.21
C GLN A 147 -49.73 -5.41 75.22
N VAL A 148 -48.85 -4.89 74.36
CA VAL A 148 -49.23 -3.95 73.29
C VAL A 148 -49.44 -4.71 71.99
N THR A 149 -50.50 -4.37 71.27
CA THR A 149 -50.79 -4.99 69.98
C THR A 149 -49.78 -4.54 68.91
N THR A 150 -49.56 -5.38 67.91
CA THR A 150 -48.66 -5.06 66.78
C THR A 150 -49.08 -3.80 66.04
N ALA A 151 -50.39 -3.51 65.98
CA ALA A 151 -50.93 -2.33 65.32
C ALA A 151 -50.60 -1.03 66.07
N GLU A 152 -50.75 -1.02 67.39
CA GLU A 152 -50.46 0.16 68.23
C GLU A 152 -48.95 0.46 68.27
N ALA A 153 -48.12 -0.57 68.43
CA ALA A 153 -46.67 -0.43 68.38
C ALA A 153 -46.18 0.02 66.99
N GLY A 154 -46.78 -0.52 65.91
CA GLY A 154 -46.52 -0.09 64.54
C GLY A 154 -46.84 1.38 64.28
N GLN A 155 -47.99 1.88 64.75
CA GLN A 155 -48.33 3.30 64.62
C GLN A 155 -47.33 4.22 65.35
N ALA A 156 -46.93 3.86 66.57
CA ALA A 156 -45.98 4.65 67.35
C ALA A 156 -44.57 4.65 66.73
N VAL A 157 -44.09 3.49 66.26
CA VAL A 157 -42.79 3.38 65.59
C VAL A 157 -42.77 4.14 64.26
N LYS A 158 -43.83 4.05 63.45
CA LYS A 158 -43.97 4.86 62.23
C LYS A 158 -43.98 6.36 62.50
N ALA A 159 -44.67 6.80 63.55
CA ALA A 159 -44.72 8.22 63.92
C ALA A 159 -43.34 8.78 64.31
N VAL A 160 -42.42 7.94 64.81
CA VAL A 160 -41.05 8.34 65.17
C VAL A 160 -40.08 8.19 63.99
N LEU A 161 -40.25 7.20 63.12
CA LEU A 161 -39.36 6.96 61.97
C LEU A 161 -39.67 7.87 60.77
N HIS A 162 -40.91 8.35 60.64
CA HIS A 162 -41.38 9.15 59.50
C HIS A 162 -41.90 10.55 59.87
N GLY A 163 -41.94 10.89 61.16
CA GLY A 163 -42.27 12.23 61.66
C GLY A 163 -41.02 13.10 61.82
#